data_AF-A0A7V4A2S2-F1
#
_entry.id   AF-A0A7V4A2S2-F1
#
_cell.length_a   1.000
_cell.length_b   1.000
_cell.length_c   1.000
_cell.angle_alpha   90.00
_cell.angle_beta   90.00
_cell.angle_gamma   90.00
#
_symmetry.space_group_name_H-M   'P 1'
#
loop_
_entity.id
_entity.type
_entity.pdbx_description
1 polymer ?
#
loop_
_entity_poly.entity_id
_entity_poly.type
_entity_poly.pdbx_seq_one_letter_code
_entity_poly.pdbx_strand_id
1 'polypeptide(L)'
;LLPLLPQGPGVAALQLYGKPLPTLEEALEARGYRVLSLMPYRHLPDPQGIRLLEEAVLAGEVDAVAFVAALQVEFLFEGAKDPKGLKEALNARVKALAVGRVTADALREWGVQPFYVDEQERLGSMLQGFLRLYREGA
;
A
#
# COMPACT_ATOMS: atom_id res chain seq x y z
N LEU A 1 -6.90 8.81 19.17
CA LEU A 1 -7.24 10.25 19.12
C LEU A 1 -8.74 10.50 19.07
N LEU A 2 -9.51 9.83 18.19
CA LEU A 2 -10.99 9.88 18.15
C LEU A 2 -11.71 9.83 19.52
N PRO A 3 -11.33 8.94 20.46
CA PRO A 3 -11.94 8.88 21.79
C PRO A 3 -11.87 10.18 22.59
N LEU A 4 -10.83 10.99 22.34
CA LEU A 4 -10.52 12.22 23.06
C LEU A 4 -11.15 13.46 22.43
N LEU A 5 -11.77 13.34 21.24
CA LEU A 5 -12.49 14.46 20.64
C LEU A 5 -13.73 14.77 21.46
N PRO A 6 -13.97 16.04 21.82
CA PRO A 6 -15.19 16.44 22.51
C PRO A 6 -16.41 16.05 21.68
N GLN A 7 -17.55 15.83 22.32
CA GLN A 7 -18.81 15.74 21.59
C GLN A 7 -19.35 17.14 21.38
N GLY A 8 -19.97 17.39 20.23
CA GLY A 8 -20.69 18.65 20.04
C GLY A 8 -20.91 19.04 18.59
N PRO A 9 -21.76 20.05 18.37
CA PRO A 9 -22.01 20.59 17.05
C PRO A 9 -20.75 21.32 16.55
N GLY A 10 -20.43 21.16 15.27
CA GLY A 10 -19.28 21.85 14.67
C GLY A 10 -18.89 21.28 13.31
N VAL A 11 -17.80 21.79 12.74
CA VAL A 11 -17.22 21.28 11.50
C VAL A 11 -15.89 20.61 11.79
N ALA A 12 -15.75 19.35 11.41
CA ALA A 12 -14.47 18.64 11.45
C ALA A 12 -13.85 18.64 10.05
N ALA A 13 -12.76 19.38 9.86
CA ALA A 13 -12.00 19.33 8.61
C ALA A 13 -11.16 18.03 8.58
N LEU A 14 -11.40 17.19 7.58
CA LEU A 14 -10.71 15.92 7.39
C LEU A 14 -9.82 16.01 6.14
N GLN A 15 -8.51 16.07 6.34
CA GLN A 15 -7.57 16.00 5.22
C GLN A 15 -7.41 14.54 4.75
N LEU A 16 -7.72 14.31 3.48
CA LEU A 16 -7.64 13.00 2.82
C LEU A 16 -6.38 12.92 1.96
N TYR A 17 -5.79 11.73 1.88
CA TYR A 17 -4.56 11.44 1.15
C TYR A 17 -4.81 10.80 -0.23
N GLY A 18 -5.98 11.04 -0.82
CA GLY A 18 -6.32 10.60 -2.18
C GLY A 18 -7.36 9.47 -2.25
N LYS A 19 -7.78 8.90 -1.11
CA LYS A 19 -8.97 8.03 -1.01
C LYS A 19 -9.91 8.47 0.13
N PRO A 20 -11.22 8.17 0.06
CA PRO A 20 -12.15 8.40 1.17
C PRO A 20 -11.77 7.58 2.41
N LEU A 21 -12.20 8.01 3.60
CA LEU A 21 -12.01 7.27 4.85
C LEU A 21 -13.36 7.05 5.54
N PRO A 22 -14.24 6.17 5.02
CA PRO A 22 -15.62 6.05 5.49
C PRO A 22 -15.72 5.81 6.99
N THR A 23 -14.90 4.90 7.54
CA THR A 23 -14.89 4.59 8.98
C THR A 23 -14.53 5.81 9.84
N LEU A 24 -13.64 6.69 9.37
CA LEU A 24 -13.25 7.88 10.11
C LEU A 24 -14.29 9.00 9.94
N GLU A 25 -14.87 9.14 8.75
CA GLU A 25 -15.98 10.05 8.46
C GLU A 25 -17.19 9.71 9.36
N GLU A 26 -17.63 8.45 9.34
CA GLU A 26 -18.72 7.92 10.18
C GLU A 26 -18.43 8.12 11.68
N ALA A 27 -17.20 7.90 12.12
CA ALA A 27 -16.81 8.08 13.52
C ALA A 27 -16.86 9.55 13.97
N LEU A 28 -16.55 10.50 13.08
CA LEU A 28 -16.66 11.93 13.34
C LEU A 28 -18.12 12.39 13.33
N GLU A 29 -18.91 11.90 12.38
CA GLU A 29 -20.35 12.18 12.30
C GLU A 29 -21.09 11.66 13.54
N ALA A 30 -20.75 10.45 14.00
CA ALA A 30 -21.29 9.86 15.23
C ALA A 30 -20.97 10.68 16.50
N ARG A 31 -19.98 11.59 16.44
CA ARG A 31 -19.65 12.53 17.53
C ARG A 31 -20.39 13.87 17.45
N GLY A 32 -21.22 14.07 16.42
CA GLY A 32 -22.03 15.29 16.20
C GLY A 32 -21.41 16.31 15.25
N TYR A 33 -20.28 15.99 14.61
CA TYR A 33 -19.62 16.90 13.67
C TYR A 33 -20.20 16.79 12.25
N ARG A 34 -20.27 17.92 11.55
CA ARG A 34 -20.35 17.94 10.09
C ARG A 34 -18.95 17.77 9.52
N VAL A 35 -18.70 16.70 8.77
CA VAL A 35 -17.38 16.45 8.18
C VAL A 35 -17.17 17.30 6.93
N LEU A 36 -16.04 18.00 6.85
CA LEU A 36 -15.56 18.71 5.67
C LEU A 36 -14.33 17.99 5.13
N SER A 37 -14.51 17.17 4.11
CA SER A 37 -13.42 16.43 3.47
C SER A 37 -12.59 17.33 2.55
N LEU A 38 -11.28 17.36 2.78
CA LEU A 38 -10.30 18.14 2.03
C LEU A 38 -9.33 17.19 1.35
N MET A 39 -9.45 17.05 0.02
CA MET A 39 -8.61 16.17 -0.78
C MET A 39 -7.78 17.01 -1.76
N PRO A 40 -6.61 17.54 -1.32
CA PRO A 40 -5.80 18.45 -2.14
C PRO A 40 -5.16 17.76 -3.34
N TYR A 41 -5.01 16.44 -3.30
CA TYR A 41 -4.49 15.62 -4.40
C TYR A 41 -5.22 14.28 -4.46
N ARG A 42 -5.18 13.65 -5.64
CA ARG A 42 -5.66 12.30 -5.88
C ARG A 42 -4.57 11.50 -6.56
N HIS A 43 -4.38 10.28 -6.09
CA HIS A 43 -3.60 9.28 -6.81
C HIS A 43 -4.55 8.52 -7.74
N LEU A 44 -4.11 8.33 -8.98
CA LEU A 44 -4.82 7.54 -9.97
C LEU A 44 -3.91 6.38 -10.41
N PRO A 45 -4.46 5.19 -10.67
CA PRO A 45 -3.68 4.10 -11.22
C PRO A 45 -3.21 4.45 -12.64
N ASP A 46 -2.10 3.85 -13.06
CA ASP A 46 -1.68 3.81 -14.45
C ASP A 46 -2.03 2.42 -15.02
N PRO A 47 -3.15 2.26 -15.76
CA PRO A 47 -3.57 0.96 -16.26
C PRO A 47 -2.57 0.32 -17.23
N GLN A 48 -1.77 1.12 -17.96
CA GLN A 48 -0.76 0.59 -18.88
C GLN A 48 0.45 0.09 -18.09
N GLY A 49 0.97 0.91 -17.17
CA GLY A 49 2.07 0.53 -16.29
C GLY A 49 1.76 -0.71 -15.44
N ILE A 50 0.54 -0.82 -14.91
CA ILE A 50 0.09 -2.00 -14.16
C ILE A 50 0.15 -3.26 -15.01
N ARG A 51 -0.36 -3.22 -16.25
CA ARG A 51 -0.32 -4.39 -17.15
C ARG A 51 1.09 -4.79 -17.52
N LEU A 52 1.96 -3.82 -17.80
CA LEU A 52 3.37 -4.10 -18.11
C LEU A 52 4.10 -4.73 -16.92
N LEU A 53 3.85 -4.24 -15.70
CA LEU A 53 4.44 -4.81 -14.49
C LEU A 53 3.91 -6.21 -14.21
N GLU A 54 2.60 -6.43 -14.36
CA GLU A 54 1.98 -7.75 -14.23
C GLU A 54 2.61 -8.75 -15.20
N GLU A 55 2.72 -8.39 -16.49
CA GLU A 55 3.33 -9.24 -17.52
C GLU A 55 4.79 -9.58 -17.18
N ALA A 56 5.60 -8.60 -16.75
CA ALA A 56 6.99 -8.83 -16.36
C ALA A 56 7.12 -9.75 -15.13
N VAL A 57 6.27 -9.57 -14.11
CA VAL A 57 6.25 -10.43 -12.92
C VAL A 57 5.79 -11.84 -13.26
N LEU A 58 4.78 -11.97 -14.12
CA LEU A 58 4.26 -13.26 -14.60
C LEU A 58 5.23 -13.97 -15.56
N ALA A 59 6.09 -13.24 -16.26
CA ALA A 59 7.17 -13.80 -17.06
C ALA A 59 8.42 -14.15 -16.22
N GLY A 60 8.56 -13.57 -15.02
CA GLY A 60 9.76 -13.73 -14.19
C GLY A 60 10.94 -12.90 -14.71
N GLU A 61 10.65 -11.79 -15.39
CA GLU A 61 11.66 -10.87 -15.95
C GLU A 61 12.31 -9.97 -14.89
N VAL A 62 11.75 -9.96 -13.67
CA VAL A 62 12.25 -9.20 -12.53
C VAL A 62 12.46 -10.11 -11.32
N ASP A 63 13.55 -9.89 -10.59
CA ASP A 63 13.86 -10.66 -9.37
C ASP A 63 13.10 -10.14 -8.14
N ALA A 64 12.74 -8.87 -8.13
CA ALA A 64 12.10 -8.20 -7.01
C ALA A 64 11.24 -7.01 -7.45
N VAL A 65 10.22 -6.68 -6.66
CA VAL A 65 9.38 -5.49 -6.82
C VAL A 65 9.32 -4.75 -5.49
N ALA A 66 9.65 -3.46 -5.50
CA ALA A 66 9.61 -2.61 -4.32
C ALA A 66 8.37 -1.73 -4.30
N PHE A 67 7.59 -1.83 -3.21
CA PHE A 67 6.44 -1.00 -2.93
C PHE A 67 6.80 0.01 -1.83
N VAL A 68 6.64 1.30 -2.12
CA VAL A 68 6.95 2.38 -1.18
C VAL A 68 5.71 2.96 -0.50
N ALA A 69 4.52 2.59 -0.98
CA ALA A 69 3.24 2.97 -0.40
C ALA A 69 2.20 1.84 -0.58
N ALA A 70 1.35 1.63 0.42
CA ALA A 70 0.26 0.65 0.38
C ALA A 70 -0.64 0.80 -0.86
N LEU A 71 -0.92 2.04 -1.28
CA LEU A 71 -1.76 2.31 -2.45
C LEU A 71 -1.19 1.73 -3.76
N GLN A 72 0.14 1.57 -3.87
CA GLN A 72 0.75 0.94 -5.04
C GLN A 72 0.42 -0.55 -5.11
N VAL A 73 0.32 -1.21 -3.95
CA VAL A 73 -0.13 -2.60 -3.85
C VAL A 73 -1.60 -2.71 -4.25
N GLU A 74 -2.45 -1.85 -3.66
CA GLU A 74 -3.89 -1.79 -3.97
C GLU A 74 -4.11 -1.60 -5.49
N PHE A 75 -3.48 -0.58 -6.09
CA PHE A 75 -3.62 -0.31 -7.53
C PHE A 75 -3.13 -1.45 -8.42
N LEU A 76 -2.00 -2.10 -8.06
CA LEU A 76 -1.48 -3.21 -8.84
C LEU A 76 -2.46 -4.39 -8.82
N PHE A 77 -2.95 -4.78 -7.64
CA PHE A 77 -3.84 -5.95 -7.51
C PHE A 77 -5.25 -5.70 -8.02
N GLU A 78 -5.81 -4.51 -7.80
CA GLU A 78 -7.13 -4.14 -8.34
C GLU A 78 -7.11 -3.98 -9.87
N GLY A 79 -5.97 -3.56 -10.44
CA GLY A 79 -5.79 -3.37 -11.88
C GLY A 79 -5.25 -4.60 -12.63
N ALA A 80 -4.83 -5.64 -11.92
CA ALA A 80 -4.28 -6.88 -12.50
C ALA A 80 -5.37 -7.69 -13.23
N LYS A 81 -5.01 -8.29 -14.37
CA LYS A 81 -5.87 -9.23 -15.09
C LYS A 81 -5.93 -10.61 -14.41
N ASP A 82 -4.84 -11.04 -13.81
CA ASP A 82 -4.68 -12.28 -13.06
C ASP A 82 -4.05 -12.00 -11.68
N PRO A 83 -4.83 -11.43 -10.74
CA PRO A 83 -4.34 -11.14 -9.39
C PRO A 83 -3.91 -12.41 -8.63
N LYS A 84 -4.45 -13.58 -8.98
CA LYS A 84 -4.05 -14.85 -8.37
C LYS A 84 -2.67 -15.27 -8.83
N GLY A 85 -2.41 -15.27 -10.14
CA GLY A 85 -1.09 -15.55 -10.70
C GLY A 85 -0.04 -14.55 -10.24
N LEU A 86 -0.41 -13.27 -10.14
CA LEU A 86 0.46 -12.22 -9.59
C LEU A 86 0.86 -12.52 -8.13
N LYS A 87 -0.11 -12.84 -7.27
CA LYS A 87 0.14 -13.23 -5.87
C LYS A 87 1.05 -14.46 -5.80
N GLU A 88 0.80 -15.48 -6.62
CA GLU A 88 1.62 -16.69 -6.64
C GLU A 88 3.06 -16.39 -7.08
N ALA A 89 3.23 -15.57 -8.13
CA ALA A 89 4.54 -15.15 -8.60
C ALA A 89 5.33 -14.36 -7.55
N LEU A 90 4.68 -13.44 -6.84
CA LEU A 90 5.27 -12.62 -5.77
C LEU A 90 5.60 -13.39 -4.49
N ASN A 91 5.04 -14.59 -4.30
CA ASN A 91 5.39 -15.46 -3.18
C ASN A 91 6.45 -16.52 -3.55
N ALA A 92 6.58 -16.87 -4.84
CA ALA A 92 7.41 -18.01 -5.26
C ALA A 92 8.71 -17.62 -5.96
N ARG A 93 8.71 -16.59 -6.82
CA ARG A 93 9.85 -16.28 -7.71
C ARG A 93 10.28 -14.83 -7.71
N VAL A 94 9.35 -13.88 -7.54
CA VAL A 94 9.64 -12.45 -7.50
C VAL A 94 9.53 -11.96 -6.07
N LYS A 95 10.60 -11.38 -5.52
CA LYS A 95 10.65 -10.94 -4.12
C LYS A 95 9.90 -9.61 -3.93
N ALA A 96 8.80 -9.63 -3.17
CA ALA A 96 8.10 -8.40 -2.79
C ALA A 96 8.83 -7.67 -1.66
N LEU A 97 9.17 -6.40 -1.85
CA LEU A 97 9.80 -5.53 -0.84
C LEU A 97 8.82 -4.44 -0.44
N ALA A 98 8.73 -4.14 0.86
CA ALA A 98 7.85 -3.09 1.38
C ALA A 98 8.64 -2.03 2.15
N VAL A 99 8.34 -0.76 1.92
CA VAL A 99 8.78 0.34 2.79
C VAL A 99 7.65 0.71 3.73
N GLY A 100 7.88 0.58 5.03
CA GLY A 100 6.92 0.84 6.10
C GLY A 100 5.97 -0.33 6.38
N ARG A 101 5.48 -0.39 7.62
CA ARG A 101 4.55 -1.44 8.09
C ARG A 101 3.24 -1.44 7.30
N VAL A 102 2.70 -0.27 7.00
CA VAL A 102 1.41 -0.12 6.28
C VAL A 102 1.48 -0.75 4.89
N THR A 103 2.57 -0.56 4.15
CA THR A 103 2.79 -1.19 2.84
C THR A 103 2.90 -2.71 2.97
N ALA A 104 3.60 -3.19 4.00
CA ALA A 104 3.72 -4.63 4.26
C ALA A 104 2.37 -5.27 4.61
N ASP A 105 1.51 -4.58 5.35
CA ASP A 105 0.18 -5.07 5.69
C ASP A 105 -0.74 -5.13 4.45
N ALA A 106 -0.68 -4.13 3.57
CA ALA A 106 -1.41 -4.17 2.30
C ALA A 106 -1.00 -5.38 1.43
N LEU A 107 0.29 -5.73 1.37
CA LEU A 107 0.73 -6.96 0.70
C LEU A 107 0.12 -8.22 1.34
N ARG A 108 0.10 -8.29 2.67
CA ARG A 108 -0.47 -9.43 3.41
C ARG A 108 -1.98 -9.57 3.20
N GLU A 109 -2.72 -8.46 3.12
CA GLU A 109 -4.15 -8.45 2.82
C GLU A 109 -4.44 -9.07 1.44
N TRP A 110 -3.56 -8.87 0.47
CA TRP A 110 -3.61 -9.53 -0.85
C TRP A 110 -2.97 -10.93 -0.88
N GLY A 111 -2.54 -11.45 0.26
CA GLY A 111 -1.96 -12.79 0.40
C GLY A 111 -0.52 -12.91 -0.08
N VAL A 112 0.22 -11.81 -0.17
CA VAL A 112 1.66 -11.78 -0.46
C VAL A 112 2.44 -11.64 0.84
N GLN A 113 3.41 -12.51 1.07
CA GLN A 113 4.37 -12.37 2.17
C GLN A 113 5.57 -11.54 1.69
N PRO A 114 5.80 -10.33 2.25
CA PRO A 114 6.96 -9.53 1.87
C PRO A 114 8.26 -10.26 2.23
N PHE A 115 9.19 -10.32 1.27
CA PHE A 115 10.54 -10.85 1.48
C PHE A 115 11.34 -9.98 2.45
N TYR A 116 11.17 -8.66 2.36
CA TYR A 116 11.81 -7.70 3.26
C TYR A 116 10.88 -6.51 3.52
N VAL A 117 10.91 -5.99 4.75
CA VAL A 117 10.17 -4.80 5.17
C VAL A 117 11.15 -3.81 5.78
N ASP A 118 11.28 -2.63 5.17
CA ASP A 118 12.07 -1.53 5.73
C ASP A 118 11.26 -0.72 6.73
N GLU A 119 11.73 -0.66 7.98
CA GLU A 119 11.09 0.14 9.04
C GLU A 119 11.67 1.56 9.14
N GLN A 120 12.70 1.89 8.36
CA GLN A 120 13.35 3.21 8.39
C GLN A 120 12.74 4.21 7.40
N GLU A 121 11.76 3.78 6.61
CA GLU A 121 11.07 4.57 5.59
C GLU A 121 12.03 5.20 4.56
N ARG A 122 13.13 4.50 4.25
CA ARG A 122 14.18 5.00 3.34
C ARG A 122 14.53 3.98 2.28
N LEU A 123 14.45 4.39 1.02
CA LEU A 123 14.80 3.51 -0.11
C LEU A 123 16.22 2.95 -0.01
N GLY A 124 17.19 3.77 0.42
CA GLY A 124 18.58 3.31 0.61
C GLY A 124 18.71 2.23 1.69
N SER A 125 17.99 2.37 2.81
CA SER A 125 17.94 1.36 3.87
C SER A 125 17.30 0.07 3.36
N MET A 126 16.17 0.20 2.64
CA MET A 126 15.48 -0.93 2.04
C MET A 126 16.38 -1.73 1.09
N LEU A 127 17.08 -1.05 0.18
CA LEU A 127 17.97 -1.70 -0.78
C LEU A 127 19.16 -2.39 -0.12
N GLN A 128 19.75 -1.80 0.92
CA GLN A 128 20.86 -2.42 1.67
C GLN A 128 20.40 -3.65 2.45
N GLY A 129 19.25 -3.58 3.12
CA GLY A 129 18.66 -4.71 3.83
C GLY A 129 18.29 -5.86 2.89
N PHE A 130 17.66 -5.53 1.75
CA PHE A 130 17.39 -6.48 0.68
C PHE A 130 18.66 -7.16 0.15
N LEU A 131 19.69 -6.39 -0.19
CA LEU A 131 20.95 -6.91 -0.72
C LEU A 131 21.62 -7.88 0.25
N ARG A 132 21.56 -7.59 1.55
CA ARG A 132 22.09 -8.47 2.60
C ARG A 132 21.39 -9.82 2.58
N LEU A 133 20.05 -9.84 2.65
CA LEU A 133 19.27 -11.08 2.64
C LEU A 133 19.41 -11.86 1.33
N TYR A 134 19.49 -11.16 0.21
CA TYR A 134 19.66 -11.77 -1.10
C TYR A 134 20.99 -12.54 -1.21
N ARG A 135 22.06 -12.03 -0.61
CA ARG A 135 23.38 -12.67 -0.59
C ARG A 135 23.50 -13.83 0.40
N GLU A 136 22.71 -13.81 1.47
CA GLU A 136 22.71 -14.84 2.52
C GLU A 136 21.99 -16.13 2.08
N GLY A 137 21.45 -16.19 0.85
CA GLY A 137 20.96 -17.42 0.23
C GLY A 137 19.59 -17.87 0.74
N ALA A 138 18.67 -16.92 0.91
CA ALA A 138 17.26 -17.20 1.16
C ALA A 138 16.59 -17.94 -0.01
#